data_AF-A0A5S9M817-F1
#
_entry.id   AF-A0A5S9M817-F1
#
_cell.length_a   1.000
_cell.length_b   1.000
_cell.length_c   1.000
_cell.angle_alpha   90.00
_cell.angle_beta   90.00
_cell.angle_gamma   90.00
#
_symmetry.space_group_name_H-M   'P 1'
#
loop_
_entity.id
_entity.type
_entity.pdbx_description
1 polymer ?
#
loop_
_entity_poly.entity_id
_entity_poly.type
_entity_poly.pdbx_seq_one_letter_code
_entity_poly.pdbx_strand_id
1 'polypeptide(L)' 'MVYPPGIPIFIPGEIITEENISYIFKNIEIGLPVQGPEDSTLEMIRVIKEQKPIL' A
#
# COMPACT_ATOMS: atom_id res chain seq x y z
N MET A 1 4.02 -3.54 -3.82
CA MET A 1 5.02 -2.87 -4.69
C MET A 1 4.45 -2.82 -6.09
N VAL A 2 4.49 -1.68 -6.79
CA VAL A 2 4.10 -1.62 -8.22
C VAL A 2 5.33 -1.90 -9.05
N TYR A 3 5.22 -2.79 -10.05
CA TYR A 3 6.30 -3.08 -11.00
C TYR A 3 5.88 -2.82 -12.44
N PRO A 4 6.73 -2.17 -13.27
CA PRO A 4 7.99 -1.48 -12.95
C PRO A 4 7.73 -0.11 -12.27
N PRO A 5 8.63 0.43 -11.42
CA PRO A 5 10.01 0.00 -11.13
C PRO A 5 10.18 -1.01 -9.97
N GLY A 6 9.13 -1.41 -9.25
CA GLY A 6 9.20 -2.34 -8.12
C GLY A 6 9.31 -1.68 -6.74
N ILE A 7 8.91 -0.41 -6.61
CA ILE A 7 9.05 0.35 -5.35
C ILE A 7 7.87 0.04 -4.41
N PRO A 8 8.10 -0.07 -3.08
CA PRO A 8 7.03 -0.17 -2.10
C PRO A 8 6.11 1.05 -2.14
N ILE A 9 4.79 0.81 -2.08
CA ILE A 9 3.79 1.88 -1.92
C ILE A 9 3.63 2.24 -0.45
N PHE A 10 3.78 1.24 0.43
CA PHE A 10 3.75 1.38 1.88
C PHE A 10 4.93 0.65 2.52
N ILE A 11 5.41 1.17 3.63
CA ILE A 11 6.22 0.44 4.62
C ILE A 11 5.47 0.32 5.96
N PRO A 12 5.76 -0.70 6.78
CA PRO A 12 5.10 -0.85 8.08
C PRO A 12 5.25 0.41 8.95
N GLY A 13 4.13 0.92 9.45
CA GLY A 13 4.08 2.11 10.30
C GLY A 13 3.86 3.43 9.56
N GLU A 14 3.78 3.43 8.23
CA GLU A 14 3.37 4.62 7.48
C GLU A 14 1.89 4.97 7.70
N ILE A 15 1.61 6.27 7.64
CA ILE A 15 0.25 6.79 7.60
C ILE A 15 -0.29 6.64 6.18
N ILE A 16 -1.39 5.92 6.05
CA ILE A 16 -2.08 5.74 4.78
C ILE A 16 -2.86 7.01 4.46
N THR A 17 -2.57 7.64 3.32
CA THR A 17 -3.30 8.79 2.80
C THR A 17 -4.19 8.41 1.62
N GLU A 18 -5.15 9.27 1.31
CA GLU A 18 -6.04 9.11 0.14
C GLU A 18 -5.26 9.11 -1.20
N GLU A 19 -4.15 9.84 -1.26
CA GLU A 19 -3.27 9.87 -2.43
C GLU A 19 -2.58 8.52 -2.64
N ASN A 20 -2.16 7.85 -1.56
CA ASN A 20 -1.60 6.50 -1.66
C ASN A 20 -2.63 5.52 -2.23
N ILE A 21 -3.87 5.59 -1.76
CA ILE A 21 -4.97 4.73 -2.22
C ILE A 21 -5.29 5.01 -3.68
N SER A 22 -5.42 6.28 -4.06
CA SER A 22 -5.67 6.70 -5.44
C SER A 22 -4.56 6.22 -6.39
N TYR A 23 -3.30 6.28 -5.94
CA TYR A 23 -2.17 5.76 -6.70
C TYR A 23 -2.30 4.24 -6.92
N ILE A 24 -2.68 3.46 -5.91
CA ILE A 24 -2.88 2.01 -6.05
C ILE A 24 -3.92 1.70 -7.11
N PHE A 25 -5.11 2.30 -7.01
CA PHE A 25 -6.20 2.05 -7.96
C PHE A 25 -5.80 2.41 -9.39
N LYS A 26 -5.16 3.56 -9.58
CA LYS A 26 -4.67 3.98 -10.90
C LYS A 26 -3.72 2.95 -11.52
N ASN A 27 -2.85 2.34 -10.71
CA ASN A 27 -1.89 1.33 -11.19
C ASN A 27 -2.57 -0.03 -11.48
N ILE A 28 -3.58 -0.40 -10.69
CA ILE A 28 -4.42 -1.58 -10.96
C ILE A 28 -5.21 -1.41 -12.25
N GLU A 29 -5.81 -0.24 -12.49
CA GLU A 29 -6.59 0.08 -13.69
C GLU A 29 -5.79 -0.04 -14.98
N ILE A 30 -4.50 0.35 -14.96
CA ILE A 30 -3.60 0.21 -16.11
C ILE A 30 -2.95 -1.19 -16.22
N GLY A 31 -3.37 -2.13 -15.35
CA GLY A 31 -2.93 -3.52 -15.39
C GLY A 31 -1.50 -3.76 -14.91
N LEU A 32 -0.92 -2.83 -14.14
CA LEU A 32 0.41 -3.06 -13.59
C LEU A 32 0.37 -4.11 -12.47
N PRO A 33 1.28 -5.09 -12.48
CA PRO A 33 1.34 -6.10 -11.44
C PRO A 33 1.72 -5.46 -10.10
N VAL A 34 0.89 -5.74 -9.09
CA VAL A 34 1.20 -5.43 -7.69
C VAL A 34 1.78 -6.69 -7.04
N GLN A 35 3.01 -6.59 -6.54
CA GLN A 35 3.73 -7.70 -5.94
C GLN A 35 4.03 -7.45 -4.46
N GLY A 36 4.08 -8.53 -3.69
CA GLY A 36 4.40 -8.51 -2.26
C GLY A 36 3.31 -8.12 -1.25
N PRO A 37 2.04 -7.79 -1.59
CA PRO A 37 1.02 -7.65 -0.55
C PRO A 37 0.69 -9.01 0.06
N GLU A 38 0.31 -9.00 1.35
CA GLU A 38 -0.17 -10.18 2.08
C GLU A 38 -1.51 -10.68 1.51
N ASP A 39 -2.35 -9.75 1.06
CA ASP A 39 -3.59 -10.04 0.35
C ASP A 39 -3.37 -10.02 -1.18
N SER A 40 -3.55 -11.16 -1.82
CA SER A 40 -3.41 -11.31 -3.27
C SER A 40 -4.57 -10.74 -4.08
N THR A 41 -5.74 -10.50 -3.47
CA THR A 41 -6.90 -9.90 -4.19
C THR A 41 -6.78 -8.38 -4.28
N LEU A 42 -5.90 -7.76 -3.47
CA LEU A 42 -5.74 -6.31 -3.34
C LEU A 42 -7.00 -5.59 -2.84
N GLU A 43 -7.91 -6.31 -2.19
CA GLU A 43 -9.18 -5.75 -1.71
C GLU A 43 -9.03 -5.19 -0.29
N MET A 44 -8.14 -5.77 0.51
CA MET A 44 -7.97 -5.41 1.92
C MET A 44 -6.55 -4.97 2.23
N ILE A 45 -6.42 -3.98 3.11
CA ILE A 45 -5.16 -3.56 3.71
C ILE A 45 -5.22 -3.70 5.22
N ARG A 46 -4.14 -4.23 5.81
CA ARG A 46 -4.01 -4.30 7.26
C ARG A 46 -3.60 -2.94 7.82
N VAL A 47 -4.46 -2.39 8.67
CA VAL A 47 -4.17 -1.16 9.43
C VAL A 47 -3.84 -1.51 10.88
N ILE A 48 -2.93 -0.76 11.48
CA ILE A 48 -2.63 -0.83 12.91
C ILE A 48 -3.06 0.49 13.57
N LYS A 49 -3.48 0.41 14.84
CA LYS A 49 -3.77 1.62 15.61
C LYS A 49 -2.47 2.40 15.84
N GLU A 50 -2.50 3.70 15.58
CA GLU A 50 -1.38 4.59 15.89
C GLU A 50 -0.99 4.45 17.37
N GLN A 51 0.29 4.17 17.61
CA GLN A 51 0.86 4.12 18.95
C GLN A 51 1.75 5.36 19.13
N LYS A 52 1.39 6.21 20.09
CA LYS A 52 2.28 7.29 20.51
C LYS A 52 3.47 6.68 21.26
N PRO A 53 4.71 7.11 20.99
CA PRO A 53 5.86 6.71 21.79
C PRO A 53 5.58 7.00 23.28
N ILE A 54 5.96 6.08 24.15
CA ILE A 54 6.02 6.35 25.59
C ILE A 54 7.20 7.31 25.77
N LEU A 55 6.92 8.56 26.10
CA LEU A 55 7.93 9.57 26.46
C LEU A 55 8.44 9.32 27.89
#